data_AF-A0A174UJM5-F1
#
_entry.id   AF-A0A174UJM5-F1
#
_cell.length_a   1.000
_cell.length_b   1.000
_cell.length_c   1.000
_cell.angle_alpha   90.00
_cell.angle_beta   90.00
_cell.angle_gamma   90.00
#
_symmetry.space_group_name_H-M   'P 1'
#
loop_
_entity.id
_entity.type
_entity.pdbx_description
1 polymer ?
#
loop_
_entity_poly.entity_id
_entity_poly.type
_entity_poly.pdbx_seq_one_letter_code
_entity_poly.pdbx_strand_id
1 'polypeptide(L)' 'MERVRAGLRIPYDLNTWLIQEAKKQGVTKNALILQILWDWVKHNVS' A
#
# COMPACT_ATOMS: atom_id res chain seq x y z
N MET A 1 -12.17 14.68 -6.26
CA MET A 1 -10.98 14.06 -6.88
C MET A 1 -11.41 12.71 -7.43
N GLU A 2 -11.22 12.49 -8.73
CA GLU A 2 -11.59 11.24 -9.39
C GLU A 2 -10.66 10.10 -8.94
N ARG A 3 -11.23 8.97 -8.54
CA ARG A 3 -10.46 7.79 -8.10
C ARG A 3 -10.31 6.84 -9.28
N VAL A 4 -9.09 6.60 -9.71
CA VAL A 4 -8.78 5.61 -10.75
C VAL A 4 -8.42 4.26 -10.13
N ARG A 5 -8.83 3.16 -10.77
CA ARG A 5 -8.40 1.82 -10.39
C ARG A 5 -7.04 1.52 -11.03
N ALA A 6 -6.04 1.25 -10.21
CA ALA A 6 -4.77 0.70 -10.65
C ALA A 6 -4.67 -0.78 -10.25
N GLY A 7 -4.27 -1.64 -11.18
CA GLY A 7 -3.97 -3.05 -10.91
C GLY A 7 -2.48 -3.23 -10.61
N LEU A 8 -2.16 -3.88 -9.48
CA LEU A 8 -0.79 -4.18 -9.08
C LEU A 8 -0.60 -5.70 -9.02
N ARG A 9 0.37 -6.22 -9.78
CA ARG A 9 0.76 -7.64 -9.74
C ARG A 9 1.94 -7.80 -8.78
N ILE A 10 1.75 -8.60 -7.74
CA ILE A 10 2.75 -8.86 -6.70
C ILE A 10 2.73 -10.34 -6.30
N PRO A 11 3.81 -10.86 -5.70
CA PRO A 11 3.81 -12.20 -5.13
C PRO A 11 2.66 -12.40 -4.14
N TYR A 12 2.15 -13.64 -4.10
CA TYR A 12 1.04 -14.01 -3.22
C TYR A 12 1.34 -13.69 -1.75
N ASP A 13 2.54 -14.06 -1.29
CA ASP A 13 2.96 -13.87 0.10
C ASP A 13 2.98 -12.39 0.48
N LEU A 14 3.44 -11.52 -0.43
CA LEU A 14 3.42 -10.08 -0.22
C LEU A 14 1.99 -9.53 -0.13
N ASN A 15 1.09 -10.01 -1.00
CA ASN A 15 -0.31 -9.61 -0.92
C ASN A 15 -0.95 -10.05 0.41
N THR A 16 -0.66 -11.27 0.85
CA THR A 16 -1.13 -11.81 2.13
C THR A 16 -0.61 -10.99 3.30
N TRP A 17 0.69 -10.66 3.29
CA TRP A 17 1.30 -9.78 4.29
C TRP A 17 0.62 -8.40 4.33
N LEU A 18 0.44 -7.75 3.17
CA LEU A 18 -0.21 -6.44 3.08
C LEU A 18 -1.64 -6.45 3.64
N ILE A 19 -2.40 -7.53 3.41
CA ILE A 19 -3.76 -7.67 3.96
C ILE A 19 -3.72 -7.79 5.48
N GLN A 20 -2.85 -8.64 6.01
CA GLN A 20 -2.73 -8.85 7.46
C GLN A 20 -2.25 -7.59 8.16
N GLU A 21 -1.27 -6.90 7.60
CA GLU A 21 -0.69 -5.69 8.18
C GLU A 21 -1.68 -4.52 8.15
N ALA A 22 -2.38 -4.33 7.03
CA ALA A 22 -3.44 -3.31 6.94
C ALA A 22 -4.55 -3.56 7.98
N LYS A 23 -4.91 -4.84 8.21
CA LYS A 23 -5.88 -5.22 9.24
C LYS A 23 -5.40 -4.88 10.65
N LYS A 24 -4.12 -5.13 10.98
CA LYS A 24 -3.54 -4.77 12.29
C LYS A 24 -3.58 -3.27 12.54
N GLN A 25 -3.35 -2.47 11.50
CA GLN A 25 -3.35 -1.01 11.57
C GLN A 25 -4.75 -0.39 11.45
N GLY A 26 -5.79 -1.18 11.22
CA GLY A 26 -7.17 -0.68 11.06
C GLY A 26 -7.40 0.10 9.75
N VAL A 27 -6.56 -0.11 8.73
CA VAL A 27 -6.65 0.57 7.44
C VAL A 27 -6.95 -0.40 6.29
N THR A 28 -7.30 0.13 5.12
CA THR A 28 -7.44 -0.70 3.92
C THR A 28 -6.07 -1.07 3.36
N LYS A 29 -5.97 -2.21 2.67
CA LYS A 29 -4.74 -2.62 1.96
C LYS A 29 -4.19 -1.51 1.05
N ASN A 30 -5.07 -0.83 0.31
CA ASN A 30 -4.66 0.25 -0.59
C ASN A 30 -4.16 1.48 0.16
N ALA A 31 -4.75 1.80 1.32
CA ALA A 31 -4.26 2.89 2.16
C ALA A 31 -2.86 2.59 2.70
N LEU A 32 -2.60 1.35 3.15
CA LEU A 32 -1.27 0.93 3.57
C LEU A 32 -0.25 1.03 2.42
N ILE A 33 -0.61 0.56 1.22
CA ILE A 33 0.27 0.67 0.04
C ILE A 33 0.62 2.15 -0.23
N LEU A 34 -0.37 3.05 -0.17
CA LEU A 34 -0.14 4.48 -0.38
C LEU A 34 0.75 5.09 0.71
N GLN A 35 0.59 4.68 1.98
CA GLN A 35 1.47 5.12 3.07
C GLN A 35 2.92 4.70 2.81
N ILE A 36 3.15 3.43 2.46
CA ILE A 36 4.49 2.90 2.13
C ILE A 36 5.12 3.69 0.98
N LEU A 37 4.36 3.91 -0.10
CA LEU A 37 4.84 4.67 -1.26
C LEU A 37 5.16 6.12 -0.90
N TRP A 38 4.30 6.76 -0.12
CA TRP A 38 4.49 8.14 0.32
C TRP A 38 5.71 8.29 1.23
N ASP A 39 5.89 7.37 2.16
CA ASP A 39 7.06 7.34 3.04
C ASP A 39 8.33 7.10 2.23
N TRP A 40 8.32 6.19 1.25
CA TRP A 40 9.47 6.00 0.37
C TRP A 40 9.83 7.29 -0.39
N VAL A 41 8.86 7.99 -0.98
CA VAL A 41 9.09 9.26 -1.70
C VAL A 41 9.70 10.31 -0.77
N LYS A 42 9.16 10.47 0.45
CA LYS A 42 9.70 11.42 1.43
C LYS A 42 11.18 11.17 1.76
N HIS A 43 11.63 9.93 1.79
CA HIS A 43 13.00 9.59 2.17
C HIS A 43 14.00 9.58 0.99
N ASN A 44 13.52 9.52 -0.27
CA ASN A 44 14.38 9.26 -1.43
C ASN A 44 14.32 10.33 -2.53
N VAL A 45 13.33 11.23 -2.47
CA VAL A 45 13.11 12.25 -3.52
C VAL A 45 13.11 13.68 -2.92
N SER A 46 13.54 13.83 -1.67
CA SER A 46 13.68 15.12 -0.98
C SER A 46 15.13 15.60 -0.91
#